data_AF-A0A961NEM2-F1
#
_entry.id   AF-A0A961NEM2-F1
#
_cell.length_a   1.000
_cell.length_b   1.000
_cell.length_c   1.000
_cell.angle_alpha   90.00
_cell.angle_beta   90.00
_cell.angle_gamma   90.00
#
_symmetry.space_group_name_H-M   'P 1'
#
loop_
_entity.id
_entity.type
_entity.pdbx_description
1 polymer ?
#
loop_
_entity_poly.entity_id
_entity_poly.type
_entity_poly.pdbx_seq_one_letter_code
_entity_poly.pdbx_strand_id
1 'polypeptide(L)'
;WLSASFRYSGIQNLNLYGYEDFYDRSFDVRLRLLKERPRFPEITLGLQDFAGTGVFSSEYLVATKTFQTPAFGSLTAPGNLKLTAGLGWGRMGSSGSIGSTGT
;
A
#
# COMPACT_ATOMS: atom_id res chain seq x y z
N TRP A 1 9.23 -1.26 11.56
CA TRP A 1 8.48 -2.49 11.85
C TRP A 1 8.26 -3.21 10.55
N LEU A 2 7.96 -4.50 10.64
CA LEU A 2 7.59 -5.37 9.53
C LEU A 2 6.17 -5.86 9.78
N SER A 3 5.31 -5.82 8.77
CA SER A 3 3.97 -6.40 8.80
C SER A 3 3.84 -7.30 7.59
N ALA A 4 3.32 -8.50 7.80
CA ALA A 4 2.95 -9.42 6.72
C ALA A 4 1.48 -9.80 6.89
N SER A 5 0.78 -9.97 5.78
CA SER A 5 -0.58 -10.49 5.76
C SER A 5 -0.72 -11.54 4.69
N PHE A 6 -1.55 -12.54 4.99
CA PHE A 6 -1.97 -13.56 4.04
C PHE A 6 -3.46 -13.43 3.82
N ARG A 7 -3.88 -13.57 2.57
CA ARG A 7 -5.29 -13.54 2.18
C ARG A 7 -5.59 -14.70 1.25
N TYR A 8 -6.74 -15.31 1.49
CA TYR A 8 -7.34 -16.29 0.61
C TYR A 8 -8.70 -15.80 0.17
N SER A 9 -8.94 -15.69 -1.13
CA SER A 9 -10.21 -15.22 -1.69
C SER A 9 -10.65 -16.10 -2.84
N GLY A 10 -11.90 -16.56 -2.79
CA GLY A 10 -12.56 -17.17 -3.93
C GLY A 10 -13.41 -16.13 -4.64
N ILE A 11 -13.24 -15.98 -5.95
CA ILE A 11 -14.08 -15.14 -6.80
C ILE A 11 -14.88 -16.08 -7.69
N GLN A 12 -16.18 -16.15 -7.41
CA GLN A 12 -17.11 -16.96 -8.19
C GLN A 12 -17.33 -16.34 -9.57
N ASN A 13 -17.42 -17.18 -10.59
CA ASN A 13 -17.67 -16.79 -12.00
C ASN A 13 -16.60 -15.88 -12.63
N LEU A 14 -15.39 -15.79 -12.07
CA LEU A 14 -14.33 -14.96 -12.64
C LEU A 14 -13.75 -15.55 -13.95
N ASN A 15 -13.96 -16.86 -14.18
CA ASN A 15 -13.58 -17.56 -15.43
C ASN A 15 -12.13 -17.28 -15.88
N LEU A 16 -11.21 -17.21 -14.92
CA LEU A 16 -9.76 -17.06 -15.17
C LEU A 16 -9.10 -18.43 -15.23
N TYR A 17 -8.19 -18.62 -16.19
CA TYR A 17 -7.42 -19.86 -16.39
C TYR A 17 -8.25 -21.15 -16.60
N GLY A 18 -9.51 -21.03 -17.01
CA GLY A 18 -10.38 -22.17 -17.33
C GLY A 18 -11.14 -22.78 -16.14
N TYR A 19 -11.17 -22.10 -14.99
CA TYR A 19 -11.97 -22.49 -13.83
C TYR A 19 -13.20 -21.57 -13.67
N GLU A 20 -14.38 -22.14 -13.38
CA GLU A 20 -15.59 -21.34 -13.09
C GLU A 20 -15.40 -20.46 -11.84
N ASP A 21 -14.78 -21.03 -10.79
CA ASP A 21 -14.42 -20.33 -9.55
C ASP A 21 -12.91 -20.13 -9.47
N PHE A 22 -12.47 -18.88 -9.30
CA PHE A 22 -11.05 -18.54 -9.16
C PHE A 22 -10.68 -18.39 -7.69
N TYR A 23 -9.76 -19.22 -7.21
CA TYR A 23 -9.20 -19.11 -5.87
C TYR A 23 -7.83 -18.44 -5.90
N ASP A 24 -7.74 -17.26 -5.27
CA ASP A 24 -6.51 -16.51 -5.14
C ASP A 24 -5.90 -16.66 -3.73
N ARG A 25 -4.58 -16.78 -3.70
CA ARG A 25 -3.75 -16.72 -2.51
C ARG A 25 -2.82 -15.54 -2.69
N SER A 26 -2.98 -14.52 -1.86
CA SER A 26 -2.12 -13.33 -1.88
C SER A 26 -1.36 -13.19 -0.57
N PHE A 27 -0.06 -12.95 -0.70
CA PHE A 27 0.79 -12.57 0.42
C PHE A 27 1.22 -11.12 0.24
N ASP A 28 0.97 -10.30 1.25
CA ASP A 28 1.41 -8.90 1.30
C ASP A 28 2.45 -8.71 2.39
N VAL A 29 3.46 -7.89 2.13
CA VAL A 29 4.49 -7.49 3.10
C VAL A 29 4.63 -5.97 3.07
N ARG A 30 4.73 -5.38 4.26
CA ARG A 30 5.03 -3.97 4.47
C ARG A 30 6.23 -3.82 5.39
N LEU A 31 7.24 -3.12 4.90
CA LEU A 31 8.45 -2.84 5.63
C LEU A 31 8.60 -1.33 5.82
N ARG A 32 8.64 -0.87 7.07
CA ARG A 32 9.02 0.50 7.37
C ARG A 32 10.53 0.66 7.23
N LEU A 33 10.96 1.35 6.17
CA LEU A 33 12.35 1.65 5.87
C LEU A 33 12.91 2.74 6.78
N LEU A 34 12.16 3.84 6.95
CA LEU A 34 12.55 4.98 7.77
C LEU A 34 11.45 5.33 8.75
N LYS A 35 11.81 5.53 10.02
CA LYS A 35 10.90 6.13 11.01
C LYS A 35 10.83 7.64 10.78
N GLU A 36 9.68 8.23 11.05
CA GLU A 36 9.52 9.68 11.01
C GLU A 36 10.57 10.37 11.90
N ARG A 37 11.21 11.41 11.37
CA ARG A 37 12.16 12.29 12.08
C ARG A 37 11.74 13.75 11.85
N PRO A 38 12.28 14.74 12.59
CA PRO A 38 11.88 16.14 12.42
C PRO A 38 11.91 16.62 10.96
N ARG A 39 12.98 16.26 10.22
CA ARG A 39 13.20 16.65 8.82
C ARG A 39 12.81 15.60 7.77
N PHE A 40 12.51 14.36 8.16
CA PHE A 40 12.24 13.27 7.21
C PHE A 40 10.88 12.62 7.50
N PRO A 41 10.07 12.34 6.46
CA PRO A 41 8.86 11.55 6.65
C PRO A 41 9.22 10.11 7.02
N GLU A 42 8.27 9.40 7.60
CA GLU A 42 8.29 7.94 7.65
C GLU A 42 8.18 7.40 6.24
N ILE A 43 9.08 6.47 5.87
CA ILE A 43 9.04 5.80 4.57
C ILE A 43 8.71 4.33 4.78
N THR A 44 7.69 3.85 4.08
CA THR A 44 7.25 2.45 4.08
C THR A 44 7.25 1.92 2.67
N LEU A 45 7.89 0.77 2.46
CA LEU A 45 7.80 -0.02 1.24
C LEU A 45 6.77 -1.12 1.46
N GLY A 46 5.89 -1.32 0.49
CA GLY A 46 4.93 -2.41 0.46
C GLY A 46 5.07 -3.23 -0.79
N LEU A 47 5.00 -4.55 -0.63
CA LEU A 47 4.91 -5.54 -1.68
C LEU A 47 3.56 -6.23 -1.50
N GLN A 48 2.69 -6.11 -2.49
CA GLN A 48 1.38 -6.74 -2.52
C GLN A 48 1.39 -7.88 -3.51
N ASP A 49 0.81 -9.02 -3.10
CA ASP A 49 0.77 -10.26 -3.89
C ASP A 49 2.16 -10.62 -4.45
N PHE A 50 3.17 -10.59 -3.55
CA PHE A 50 4.57 -10.89 -3.91
C PHE A 50 4.83 -12.39 -4.01
N ALA A 51 3.98 -13.19 -3.35
CA ALA A 51 3.95 -14.64 -3.44
C ALA A 51 2.49 -15.04 -3.54
N GLY A 52 2.11 -15.84 -4.54
CA GLY A 52 0.70 -16.06 -4.86
C GLY A 52 0.47 -16.40 -6.33
N THR A 53 -0.70 -16.03 -6.84
CA THR A 53 -0.99 -16.12 -8.29
C THR A 53 -0.33 -14.98 -9.08
N GLY A 54 0.08 -13.89 -8.40
CA GLY A 54 0.78 -12.75 -8.99
C GLY A 54 -0.10 -11.85 -9.87
N VAL A 55 -1.38 -12.18 -10.02
CA VAL A 55 -2.35 -11.45 -10.85
C VAL A 55 -2.55 -10.01 -10.36
N PHE A 56 -2.38 -9.80 -9.05
CA PHE A 56 -2.54 -8.48 -8.42
C PHE A 56 -1.22 -7.95 -7.86
N SER A 57 -0.08 -8.47 -8.35
CA SER A 57 1.23 -8.07 -7.86
C SER A 57 1.48 -6.58 -8.05
N SER A 58 1.90 -5.92 -6.98
CA SER A 58 2.23 -4.50 -7.00
C SER A 58 3.23 -4.15 -5.91
N GLU A 59 3.99 -3.11 -6.17
CA GLU A 59 4.93 -2.55 -5.20
C GLU A 59 4.59 -1.08 -5.00
N TYR A 60 4.78 -0.58 -3.79
CA TYR A 60 4.51 0.82 -3.49
C TYR A 60 5.42 1.37 -2.41
N LEU A 61 5.67 2.67 -2.50
CA LEU A 61 6.41 3.44 -1.52
C LEU A 61 5.51 4.55 -0.98
N VAL A 62 5.39 4.61 0.34
CA VAL A 62 4.54 5.57 1.05
C VAL A 62 5.39 6.41 1.97
N ALA A 63 5.22 7.73 1.87
CA ALA A 63 5.79 8.73 2.76
C ALA A 63 4.68 9.31 3.66
N THR A 64 4.93 9.31 4.97
CA THR A 64 3.98 9.81 5.97
C THR A 64 4.67 10.82 6.88
N LYS A 65 4.03 11.97 7.11
CA LYS A 65 4.56 13.04 7.96
C LYS A 65 3.47 13.59 8.88
N THR A 66 3.82 13.80 10.14
CA THR A 66 2.93 14.35 11.15
C THR A 66 3.31 15.80 11.41
N PHE A 67 2.32 16.69 11.29
CA PHE A 67 2.44 18.12 11.51
C PHE A 67 1.59 18.51 12.70
N GLN A 68 2.12 19.38 13.54
CA GLN A 68 1.34 20.00 14.60
C GLN A 68 0.50 21.11 13.99
N THR A 69 -0.81 21.04 14.16
CA THR A 69 -1.74 22.06 13.68
C THR A 69 -2.20 22.95 14.82
N PRO A 70 -2.23 24.27 14.60
CA PRO A 70 -2.78 25.19 15.58
C PRO A 70 -4.29 24.96 15.74
N ALA A 71 -4.81 25.41 16.88
CA ALA A 71 -6.24 25.51 17.12
C ALA A 71 -6.87 26.48 16.09
N PHE A 72 -7.85 26.01 15.32
CA PHE A 72 -8.67 26.87 14.48
C PHE A 72 -9.90 27.32 15.28
N GLY A 73 -9.83 28.51 15.85
CA GLY A 73 -10.91 29.11 16.64
C GLY A 73 -10.93 28.68 18.11
N SER A 74 -11.85 29.28 18.87
CA SER A 74 -11.93 29.12 20.34
C SER A 74 -12.43 27.75 20.82
N LEU A 75 -12.84 26.86 19.90
CA LEU A 75 -13.43 25.55 20.23
C LEU A 75 -12.62 24.35 19.72
N THR A 76 -11.53 24.57 18.99
CA THR A 76 -10.72 23.48 18.40
C THR A 76 -9.43 23.33 19.17
N ALA A 77 -9.13 22.15 19.70
CA ALA A 77 -7.85 21.89 20.36
C ALA A 77 -6.69 21.84 19.33
N PRO A 78 -5.46 22.22 19.72
CA PRO A 78 -4.27 21.93 18.93
C PRO A 78 -4.20 20.42 18.64
N GLY A 79 -3.86 20.07 17.39
CA GLY A 79 -3.96 18.71 16.89
C GLY A 79 -2.70 18.24 16.15
N ASN A 80 -2.65 16.95 15.83
CA ASN A 80 -1.64 16.38 14.96
C ASN A 80 -2.28 16.00 13.62
N LEU A 81 -1.95 16.73 12.57
CA LEU A 81 -2.33 16.40 11.20
C LEU A 81 -1.33 15.42 10.61
N LYS A 82 -1.80 14.25 10.21
CA LYS A 82 -0.98 13.23 9.55
C LYS A 82 -1.23 13.25 8.05
N LEU A 83 -0.23 13.65 7.28
CA LEU A 83 -0.25 13.62 5.81
C LEU A 83 0.45 12.38 5.31
N THR A 84 -0.17 11.70 4.34
CA THR A 84 0.37 10.48 3.72
C THR A 84 0.25 10.60 2.21
N ALA A 85 1.35 10.36 1.51
CA ALA A 85 1.42 10.31 0.06
C ALA A 85 2.17 9.04 -0.35
N GLY A 86 1.73 8.39 -1.44
CA GLY A 86 2.36 7.17 -1.91
C GLY A 86 2.41 7.09 -3.42
N LEU A 87 3.39 6.33 -3.92
CA LEU A 87 3.57 5.98 -5.32
C LEU A 87 3.59 4.47 -5.42
N GLY A 88 2.87 3.92 -6.40
CA GLY A 88 2.78 2.49 -6.63
C GLY A 88 2.94 2.14 -8.11
N TRP A 89 3.45 0.95 -8.36
CA TRP A 89 3.61 0.37 -9.70
C TRP A 89 3.16 -1.10 -9.73
N GLY A 90 3.23 -1.72 -10.91
CA GLY A 90 2.56 -3.00 -11.18
C GLY A 90 1.06 -2.79 -11.33
N ARG A 91 0.23 -3.64 -10.70
CA ARG A 91 -1.24 -3.52 -10.81
C ARG A 91 -1.77 -2.17 -10.30
N MET A 92 -1.17 -1.61 -9.25
CA MET A 92 -1.52 -0.28 -8.72
C MET A 92 -1.20 0.89 -9.67
N GLY A 93 -0.30 0.68 -10.64
CA GLY A 93 0.08 1.68 -11.65
C GLY A 93 -0.67 1.53 -12.98
N SER A 94 -1.60 0.59 -13.12
CA SER A 94 -2.26 0.29 -14.40
C SER A 94 -3.18 1.41 -14.95
N SER A 95 -3.38 2.49 -14.20
CA SER A 95 -3.79 3.80 -14.71
C SER A 95 -2.84 4.90 -14.21
N GLY A 96 -1.86 5.31 -15.05
CA GLY A 96 -0.90 6.37 -14.72
C GLY A 96 0.47 5.91 -14.19
N SER A 97 0.93 4.72 -14.57
CA SER A 97 2.22 4.13 -14.18
C SER A 97 3.43 4.99 -14.57
N ILE A 98 4.29 5.31 -13.59
CA ILE A 98 5.62 5.93 -13.77
C ILE A 98 6.74 4.87 -13.98
N GLY A 99 6.41 3.57 -13.98
CA GLY A 99 7.35 2.51 -14.35
C GLY A 99 6.76 1.13 -14.09
N SER A 100 7.01 0.19 -14.99
CA SER A 100 6.73 -1.24 -14.81
C SER A 100 8.07 -1.96 -14.72
N THR A 101 8.30 -2.77 -13.70
CA THR A 101 9.43 -3.72 -13.67
C THR A 101 8.87 -5.12 -13.58
N GLY A 102 9.11 -5.92 -14.62
CA GLY A 102 8.83 -7.37 -14.66
C GLY A 102 8.03 -7.78 -15.88
N THR A 103 8.69 -8.49 -16.80
CA THR A 103 8.12 -9.30 -17.89
C THR A 103 7.53 -10.61 -17.37
#